data_AF-A0A7U9XAC1-F1
#
_entry.id   AF-A0A7U9XAC1-F1
#
_cell.length_a   1.000
_cell.length_b   1.000
_cell.length_c   1.000
_cell.angle_alpha   90.00
_cell.angle_beta   90.00
_cell.angle_gamma   90.00
#
_symmetry.space_group_name_H-M   'P 1'
#
loop_
_entity.id
_entity.type
_entity.pdbx_description
1 polymer ?
#
loop_
_entity_poly.entity_id
_entity_poly.type
_entity_poly.pdbx_seq_one_letter_code
_entity_poly.pdbx_strand_id
1 'polypeptide(L)'
;MLKGYVVVDLEMTGLHARTDRILEIGAVKIKEGKQENFHRMVNPRMEISKEVTELTGITNDMVKDGCEPEQAAAEFRDFAEGFPLVGHNLIFDYSFLKQCLVNHGGTFEKDGIDTLKLARKFLPEAEKKTLDYLCAYLQIERSRNHRALEDAGATNLLFQYLKEQFESQEPEAFWPKPLLYKVKKQGPASARQKKYLKELADWHKIDLNVELDSLTRNEASRITDKILRAYGKSSGVREGRL
;
A
#
# COMPACT_ATOMS: atom_id res chain seq x y z
N MET A 1 27.69 0.02 -9.55
CA MET A 1 27.19 -0.12 -8.17
C MET A 1 26.07 0.91 -7.95
N LEU A 2 24.96 0.51 -7.33
CA LEU A 2 23.85 1.42 -6.99
C LEU A 2 24.34 2.60 -6.14
N LYS A 3 24.15 3.84 -6.61
CA LYS A 3 24.55 5.07 -5.88
C LYS A 3 23.64 5.38 -4.68
N GLY A 4 22.44 4.81 -4.68
CA GLY A 4 21.48 4.85 -3.59
C GLY A 4 20.19 4.13 -3.99
N TYR A 5 19.32 3.88 -3.03
CA TYR A 5 18.02 3.22 -3.21
C TYR A 5 17.09 3.58 -2.05
N VAL A 6 15.79 3.37 -2.24
CA VAL A 6 14.76 3.60 -1.22
C VAL A 6 14.03 2.29 -0.98
N VAL A 7 14.19 1.75 0.23
CA VAL A 7 13.42 0.60 0.67
C VAL A 7 12.06 1.08 1.13
N VAL A 8 10.98 0.45 0.70
CA VAL A 8 9.60 0.81 1.06
C VAL A 8 8.81 -0.42 1.44
N ASP A 9 7.95 -0.23 2.43
CA ASP A 9 6.93 -1.17 2.87
C ASP A 9 5.68 -0.37 3.28
N LEU A 10 4.50 -0.97 3.16
CA LEU A 10 3.21 -0.33 3.44
C LEU A 10 2.33 -1.25 4.29
N GLU A 11 1.52 -0.64 5.14
CA GLU A 11 0.35 -1.31 5.74
C GLU A 11 -0.92 -0.83 5.05
N MET A 12 -1.89 -1.73 4.86
CA MET A 12 -3.13 -1.46 4.11
C MET A 12 -4.36 -2.07 4.77
N THR A 13 -5.54 -1.58 4.40
CA THR A 13 -6.83 -2.16 4.82
C THR A 13 -7.16 -3.51 4.14
N GLY A 14 -6.31 -3.98 3.21
CA GLY A 14 -6.57 -5.17 2.40
C GLY A 14 -5.53 -5.38 1.30
N LEU A 15 -5.85 -6.23 0.33
CA LEU A 15 -4.90 -6.76 -0.65
C LEU A 15 -5.06 -6.20 -2.08
N HIS A 16 -6.04 -5.33 -2.31
CA HIS A 16 -6.37 -4.84 -3.64
C HIS A 16 -6.21 -3.33 -3.72
N ALA A 17 -5.12 -2.87 -4.33
CA ALA A 17 -4.83 -1.44 -4.54
C ALA A 17 -6.01 -0.63 -5.13
N ARG A 18 -6.88 -1.29 -5.90
CA ARG A 18 -8.06 -0.65 -6.52
C ARG A 18 -9.16 -0.28 -5.51
N THR A 19 -9.31 -1.03 -4.42
CA THR A 19 -10.45 -0.94 -3.50
C THR A 19 -10.07 -0.79 -2.04
N ASP A 20 -8.85 -1.17 -1.68
CA ASP A 20 -8.30 -1.10 -0.33
C ASP A 20 -7.37 0.12 -0.23
N ARG A 21 -7.11 0.56 1.00
CA ARG A 21 -6.49 1.87 1.29
C ARG A 21 -5.21 1.71 2.08
N ILE A 22 -4.28 2.64 1.89
CA ILE A 22 -3.02 2.70 2.64
C ILE A 22 -3.32 3.18 4.06
N LEU A 23 -2.68 2.55 5.05
CA LEU A 23 -2.73 2.90 6.47
C LEU A 23 -1.41 3.48 6.96
N GLU A 24 -0.29 2.97 6.46
CA GLU A 24 1.04 3.41 6.87
C GLU A 24 2.00 3.34 5.68
N ILE A 25 2.89 4.33 5.58
CA ILE A 25 4.02 4.33 4.64
C ILE A 25 5.30 4.37 5.45
N GLY A 26 6.13 3.34 5.32
CA GLY A 26 7.45 3.27 5.92
C GLY A 26 8.52 3.14 4.84
N ALA A 27 9.57 3.93 4.95
CA ALA A 27 10.66 3.86 3.99
C ALA A 27 12.01 4.24 4.58
N VAL A 28 13.06 3.64 4.01
CA VAL A 28 14.45 3.86 4.38
C VAL A 28 15.23 4.15 3.11
N LYS A 29 15.80 5.36 3.02
CA LYS A 29 16.66 5.76 1.91
C LYS A 29 18.12 5.57 2.29
N ILE A 30 18.84 4.83 1.45
CA ILE A 30 20.28 4.63 1.57
C ILE A 30 20.96 5.42 0.45
N LYS A 31 21.79 6.39 0.82
CA LYS A 31 22.59 7.19 -0.12
C LYS A 31 23.97 7.43 0.47
N GLU A 32 25.01 7.02 -0.26
CA GLU A 32 26.41 7.25 0.14
C GLU A 32 26.72 6.76 1.57
N GLY A 33 26.16 5.61 1.96
CA GLY A 33 26.32 5.03 3.30
C GLY A 33 25.52 5.73 4.41
N LYS A 34 24.74 6.77 4.09
CA LYS A 34 23.83 7.42 5.04
C LYS A 34 22.42 6.88 4.89
N GLN A 35 21.76 6.70 6.03
CA GLN A 35 20.37 6.30 6.13
C GLN A 35 19.49 7.52 6.48
N GLU A 36 18.40 7.68 5.76
CA GLU A 36 17.33 8.63 6.06
C GLU A 36 15.99 7.87 6.12
N ASN A 37 15.17 8.13 7.14
CA ASN A 37 13.90 7.44 7.32
C ASN A 37 12.74 8.34 6.91
N PHE A 38 11.70 7.74 6.32
CA PHE A 38 10.42 8.37 6.03
C PHE A 38 9.31 7.53 6.65
N HIS A 39 8.36 8.20 7.28
CA HIS A 39 7.22 7.57 7.93
C HIS A 39 5.98 8.46 7.86
N ARG A 40 4.86 7.89 7.47
CA ARG A 40 3.54 8.53 7.53
C ARG A 40 2.47 7.53 7.94
N MET A 41 1.67 7.91 8.94
CA MET A 41 0.36 7.32 9.17
C MET A 41 -0.65 7.98 8.22
N VAL A 42 -1.56 7.20 7.66
CA VAL A 42 -2.51 7.64 6.63
C VAL A 42 -3.92 7.41 7.15
N ASN A 43 -4.78 8.44 7.05
CA ASN A 43 -6.19 8.28 7.35
C ASN A 43 -6.88 7.59 6.15
N PRO A 44 -7.37 6.35 6.30
CA PRO A 44 -8.01 5.64 5.20
C PRO A 44 -9.42 6.16 4.93
N ARG A 45 -9.96 7.13 5.69
CA ARG A 45 -11.32 7.67 5.54
C ARG A 45 -12.41 6.60 5.60
N MET A 46 -12.13 5.51 6.33
CA MET A 46 -13.02 4.38 6.60
C MET A 46 -12.61 3.69 7.90
N GLU A 47 -13.52 2.90 8.47
CA GLU A 47 -13.20 2.08 9.63
C GLU A 47 -12.30 0.90 9.23
N ILE A 48 -11.28 0.66 10.04
CA ILE A 48 -10.38 -0.50 9.91
C ILE A 48 -11.05 -1.74 10.52
N SER A 49 -10.97 -2.88 9.82
CA SER A 49 -11.53 -4.13 10.33
C SER A 49 -10.70 -4.68 11.48
N LYS A 50 -11.33 -5.50 12.34
CA LYS A 50 -10.63 -6.12 13.48
C LYS A 50 -9.46 -6.99 13.03
N GLU A 51 -9.63 -7.72 11.93
CA GLU A 51 -8.59 -8.58 11.37
C GLU A 51 -7.35 -7.78 10.94
N VAL A 52 -7.55 -6.60 10.35
CA VAL A 52 -6.44 -5.71 9.97
C VAL A 52 -5.77 -5.13 11.21
N THR A 53 -6.54 -4.71 12.22
CA THR A 53 -5.99 -4.23 13.49
C THR A 53 -5.23 -5.32 14.25
N GLU A 54 -5.72 -6.56 14.25
CA GLU A 54 -5.03 -7.70 14.88
C GLU A 54 -3.72 -8.04 14.16
N LEU A 55 -3.70 -7.95 12.83
CA LEU A 55 -2.52 -8.23 12.02
C LEU A 55 -1.44 -7.15 12.15
N THR A 56 -1.83 -5.88 12.05
CA THR A 56 -0.89 -4.73 11.94
C THR A 56 -0.68 -4.02 13.28
N GLY A 57 -1.59 -4.19 14.22
CA GLY A 57 -1.67 -3.37 15.43
C GLY A 57 -2.08 -1.92 15.18
N ILE A 58 -2.48 -1.55 13.95
CA ILE A 58 -2.96 -0.21 13.61
C ILE A 58 -4.44 -0.11 13.97
N THR A 59 -4.78 0.88 14.79
CA THR A 59 -6.14 1.10 15.29
C THR A 59 -6.81 2.29 14.60
N ASN A 60 -8.14 2.36 14.67
CA ASN A 60 -8.90 3.52 14.17
C ASN A 60 -8.44 4.85 14.80
N ASP A 61 -8.06 4.84 16.08
CA ASP A 61 -7.56 6.04 16.77
C ASP A 61 -6.19 6.50 16.23
N MET A 62 -5.32 5.56 15.84
CA MET A 62 -4.00 5.90 15.27
C MET A 62 -4.11 6.58 13.90
N VAL A 63 -5.04 6.13 13.06
CA VAL A 63 -5.17 6.64 11.69
C VAL A 63 -6.07 7.86 11.58
N LYS A 64 -6.89 8.13 12.60
CA LYS A 64 -7.84 9.25 12.61
C LYS A 64 -7.16 10.59 12.33
N ASP A 65 -5.98 10.80 12.92
CA ASP A 65 -5.18 12.01 12.77
C ASP A 65 -4.03 11.85 11.75
N GLY A 66 -4.06 10.75 10.97
CA GLY A 66 -3.10 10.50 9.89
C GLY A 66 -3.25 11.48 8.74
N CYS A 67 -2.23 11.54 7.88
CA CYS A 67 -2.24 12.39 6.69
C CYS A 67 -3.30 11.93 5.68
N GLU A 68 -3.71 12.86 4.81
CA GLU A 68 -4.49 12.45 3.63
C GLU A 68 -3.68 11.49 2.74
N PRO A 69 -4.32 10.48 2.12
CA PRO A 69 -3.63 9.52 1.27
C PRO A 69 -2.81 10.17 0.16
N GLU A 70 -3.35 11.18 -0.50
CA GLU A 70 -2.66 11.89 -1.59
C GLU A 70 -1.45 12.69 -1.10
N GLN A 71 -1.54 13.27 0.10
CA GLN A 71 -0.45 14.01 0.70
C GLN A 71 0.69 13.04 1.05
N ALA A 72 0.38 11.96 1.78
CA ALA A 72 1.38 10.97 2.18
C ALA A 72 2.09 10.33 0.97
N ALA A 73 1.33 9.98 -0.08
CA ALA A 73 1.90 9.41 -1.29
C ALA A 73 2.75 10.42 -2.09
N ALA A 74 2.35 11.70 -2.14
CA ALA A 74 3.14 12.74 -2.78
C ALA A 74 4.45 13.00 -2.03
N GLU A 75 4.40 13.11 -0.70
CA GLU A 75 5.59 13.27 0.13
C GLU A 75 6.54 12.07 0.00
N PHE A 76 6.00 10.84 -0.07
CA PHE A 76 6.83 9.66 -0.34
C PHE A 76 7.45 9.68 -1.74
N ARG A 77 6.69 10.09 -2.77
CA ARG A 77 7.23 10.21 -4.14
C ARG A 77 8.43 11.14 -4.16
N ASP A 78 8.30 12.30 -3.52
CA ASP A 78 9.34 13.31 -3.46
C ASP A 78 10.53 12.82 -2.62
N PHE A 79 10.27 12.13 -1.48
CA PHE A 79 11.30 11.45 -0.71
C PHE A 79 12.07 10.43 -1.56
N ALA A 80 11.39 9.68 -2.41
CA ALA A 80 11.99 8.63 -3.21
C ALA A 80 12.61 9.12 -4.53
N GLU A 81 12.56 10.42 -4.84
CA GLU A 81 12.98 10.96 -6.13
C GLU A 81 14.43 10.61 -6.49
N GLY A 82 14.67 10.28 -7.76
CA GLY A 82 16.01 9.97 -8.28
C GLY A 82 16.59 8.59 -7.86
N PHE A 83 15.87 7.82 -7.05
CA PHE A 83 16.33 6.50 -6.59
C PHE A 83 15.38 5.35 -6.98
N PRO A 84 15.92 4.17 -7.29
CA PRO A 84 15.10 2.97 -7.46
C PRO A 84 14.51 2.52 -6.13
N LEU A 85 13.40 1.82 -6.21
CA LEU A 85 12.75 1.22 -5.05
C LEU A 85 13.32 -0.16 -4.74
N VAL A 86 13.34 -0.52 -3.46
CA VAL A 86 13.59 -1.87 -2.98
C VAL A 86 12.43 -2.26 -2.08
N GLY A 87 11.99 -3.50 -2.13
CA GLY A 87 10.92 -3.98 -1.26
C GLY A 87 10.89 -5.49 -1.23
N HIS A 88 10.04 -6.05 -0.38
CA HIS A 88 9.81 -7.48 -0.31
C HIS A 88 8.44 -7.79 -0.89
N ASN A 89 8.37 -8.42 -2.07
CA ASN A 89 7.16 -8.44 -2.91
C ASN A 89 6.76 -7.03 -3.41
N LEU A 90 7.76 -6.20 -3.72
CA LEU A 90 7.67 -4.75 -4.00
C LEU A 90 6.54 -4.31 -4.96
N ILE A 91 6.15 -5.17 -5.91
CA ILE A 91 5.07 -4.82 -6.86
C ILE A 91 3.73 -4.56 -6.15
N PHE A 92 3.55 -5.18 -4.97
CA PHE A 92 2.37 -5.01 -4.13
C PHE A 92 2.31 -3.57 -3.59
N ASP A 93 3.31 -3.12 -2.84
CA ASP A 93 3.39 -1.76 -2.29
C ASP A 93 3.33 -0.69 -3.38
N TYR A 94 4.11 -0.90 -4.44
CA TYR A 94 4.15 -0.01 -5.60
C TYR A 94 2.76 0.16 -6.23
N SER A 95 1.95 -0.91 -6.28
CA SER A 95 0.61 -0.83 -6.87
C SER A 95 -0.32 0.12 -6.10
N PHE A 96 -0.24 0.15 -4.77
CA PHE A 96 -1.04 1.04 -3.92
C PHE A 96 -0.60 2.50 -4.09
N LEU A 97 0.72 2.76 -4.02
CA LEU A 97 1.28 4.10 -4.23
C LEU A 97 0.93 4.64 -5.62
N LYS A 98 1.10 3.82 -6.66
CA LYS A 98 0.79 4.20 -8.03
C LYS A 98 -0.70 4.46 -8.21
N GLN A 99 -1.57 3.61 -7.67
CA GLN A 99 -3.03 3.82 -7.75
C GLN A 99 -3.45 5.12 -7.03
N CYS A 100 -2.91 5.37 -5.84
CA CYS A 100 -3.17 6.59 -5.08
C CYS A 100 -2.75 7.84 -5.87
N LEU A 101 -1.51 7.89 -6.35
CA LEU A 101 -0.99 9.04 -7.10
C LEU A 101 -1.75 9.29 -8.41
N VAL A 102 -2.09 8.23 -9.17
CA VAL A 102 -2.84 8.35 -10.42
C VAL A 102 -4.27 8.85 -10.20
N ASN A 103 -4.93 8.42 -9.12
CA ASN A 103 -6.27 8.93 -8.76
C ASN A 103 -6.24 10.45 -8.55
N HIS A 104 -5.16 10.97 -7.98
CA HIS A 104 -4.95 12.38 -7.69
C HIS A 104 -4.21 13.14 -8.82
N GLY A 105 -4.10 12.55 -10.00
CA GLY A 105 -3.57 13.22 -11.20
C GLY A 105 -2.04 13.23 -11.33
N GLY A 106 -1.33 12.54 -10.44
CA GLY A 106 0.11 12.32 -10.54
C GLY A 106 0.47 11.09 -11.37
N THR A 107 1.77 10.89 -11.55
CA THR A 107 2.37 9.66 -12.10
C THR A 107 3.32 9.06 -11.07
N PHE A 108 3.57 7.76 -11.19
CA PHE A 108 4.54 7.07 -10.35
C PHE A 108 5.18 5.95 -11.15
N GLU A 109 6.25 6.28 -11.87
CA GLU A 109 7.07 5.34 -12.63
C GLU A 109 8.41 5.21 -11.92
N LYS A 110 8.77 3.98 -11.56
CA LYS A 110 10.01 3.68 -10.85
C LYS A 110 10.59 2.36 -11.37
N ASP A 111 11.91 2.28 -11.32
CA ASP A 111 12.60 1.00 -11.33
C ASP A 111 12.69 0.47 -9.90
N GLY A 112 12.79 -0.85 -9.76
CA GLY A 112 13.00 -1.44 -8.45
C GLY A 112 13.57 -2.84 -8.44
N ILE A 113 13.88 -3.29 -7.23
CA ILE A 113 14.47 -4.58 -6.92
C ILE A 113 13.60 -5.25 -5.87
N ASP A 114 13.24 -6.51 -6.11
CA ASP A 114 12.34 -7.27 -5.25
C ASP A 114 13.13 -8.34 -4.50
N THR A 115 13.28 -8.15 -3.19
CA THR A 115 14.04 -9.07 -2.33
C THR A 115 13.38 -10.44 -2.21
N LEU A 116 12.07 -10.57 -2.44
CA LEU A 116 11.41 -11.87 -2.51
C LEU A 116 11.92 -12.67 -3.72
N LYS A 117 12.12 -12.01 -4.87
CA LYS A 117 12.66 -12.66 -6.08
C LYS A 117 14.12 -13.04 -5.89
N LEU A 118 14.91 -12.15 -5.27
CA LEU A 118 16.30 -12.44 -4.92
C LEU A 118 16.39 -13.63 -3.96
N ALA A 119 15.61 -13.64 -2.88
CA ALA A 119 15.62 -14.71 -1.89
C ALA A 119 15.18 -16.05 -2.50
N ARG A 120 14.15 -16.07 -3.36
CA ARG A 120 13.75 -17.28 -4.11
C ARG A 120 14.87 -17.84 -4.98
N LYS A 121 15.71 -16.96 -5.53
CA LYS A 121 16.82 -17.35 -6.39
C LYS A 121 18.04 -17.85 -5.62
N PHE A 122 18.45 -17.09 -4.60
CA PHE A 122 19.75 -17.28 -3.96
C PHE A 122 19.69 -18.04 -2.62
N LEU A 123 18.50 -18.21 -2.03
CA LEU A 123 18.32 -18.97 -0.79
C LEU A 123 17.35 -20.15 -1.01
N PRO A 124 17.53 -21.02 -2.01
CA PRO A 124 16.58 -22.09 -2.32
C PRO A 124 16.29 -23.03 -1.14
N GLU A 125 17.22 -23.15 -0.20
CA GLU A 125 17.15 -24.00 0.98
C GLU A 125 16.21 -23.48 2.09
N ALA A 126 15.94 -22.18 2.14
CA ALA A 126 14.99 -21.64 3.12
C ALA A 126 13.56 -22.13 2.81
N GLU A 127 12.86 -22.68 3.80
CA GLU A 127 11.54 -23.31 3.61
C GLU A 127 10.49 -22.31 3.08
N LYS A 128 10.53 -21.08 3.62
CA LYS A 128 9.65 -19.98 3.22
C LYS A 128 10.47 -18.78 2.81
N LYS A 129 9.79 -17.85 2.12
CA LYS A 129 10.39 -16.64 1.58
C LYS A 129 9.68 -15.37 2.03
N THR A 130 8.79 -15.47 3.00
CA THR A 130 8.22 -14.30 3.68
C THR A 130 9.31 -13.54 4.42
N LEU A 131 9.18 -12.22 4.55
CA LEU A 131 10.12 -11.38 5.29
C LEU A 131 10.35 -11.92 6.71
N ASP A 132 9.29 -12.21 7.47
CA ASP A 132 9.35 -12.78 8.82
C ASP A 132 10.25 -14.02 8.91
N TYR A 133 10.00 -15.00 8.05
CA TYR A 133 10.80 -16.22 8.00
C TYR A 133 12.25 -15.94 7.62
N LEU A 134 12.51 -15.10 6.62
CA LEU A 134 13.87 -14.80 6.17
C LEU A 134 14.66 -14.03 7.23
N CYS A 135 14.02 -13.12 7.95
CA CYS A 135 14.64 -12.42 9.07
C CYS A 135 15.00 -13.40 10.19
N ALA A 136 14.11 -14.33 10.55
CA ALA A 136 14.42 -15.37 11.53
C ALA A 136 15.55 -16.30 11.05
N TYR A 137 15.48 -16.74 9.80
CA TYR A 137 16.46 -17.64 9.17
C TYR A 137 17.87 -17.03 9.13
N LEU A 138 17.97 -15.73 8.86
CA LEU A 138 19.24 -14.99 8.76
C LEU A 138 19.63 -14.25 10.05
N GLN A 139 18.88 -14.44 11.15
CA GLN A 139 19.10 -13.75 12.42
C GLN A 139 19.10 -12.21 12.31
N ILE A 140 18.27 -11.66 11.42
CA ILE A 140 18.04 -10.22 11.30
C ILE A 140 17.07 -9.80 12.41
N GLU A 141 17.54 -8.97 13.34
CA GLU A 141 16.72 -8.46 14.44
C GLU A 141 15.58 -7.56 13.94
N ARG A 142 14.39 -7.75 14.52
CA ARG A 142 13.21 -6.91 14.30
C ARG A 142 12.59 -6.57 15.64
N SER A 143 12.37 -5.28 15.88
CA SER A 143 11.74 -4.79 17.11
C SER A 143 10.23 -5.05 17.13
N ARG A 144 9.57 -5.00 15.97
CA ARG A 144 8.13 -5.23 15.80
C ARG A 144 7.83 -5.67 14.37
N ASN A 145 6.97 -6.68 14.22
CA ASN A 145 6.46 -7.09 12.90
C ASN A 145 5.22 -6.27 12.52
N HIS A 146 4.96 -6.14 11.22
CA HIS A 146 3.78 -5.48 10.66
C HIS A 146 3.67 -4.00 11.04
N ARG A 147 4.82 -3.32 10.94
CA ARG A 147 4.91 -1.87 11.00
C ARG A 147 5.82 -1.44 9.87
N ALA A 148 5.32 -0.52 9.05
CA ALA A 148 5.91 -0.29 7.73
C ALA A 148 7.37 0.18 7.80
N LEU A 149 7.75 1.00 8.78
CA LEU A 149 9.12 1.51 8.87
C LEU A 149 10.10 0.42 9.35
N GLU A 150 9.68 -0.37 10.33
CA GLU A 150 10.43 -1.52 10.84
C GLU A 150 10.63 -2.57 9.74
N ASP A 151 9.60 -2.83 8.94
CA ASP A 151 9.61 -3.83 7.86
C ASP A 151 10.46 -3.34 6.67
N ALA A 152 10.42 -2.04 6.34
CA ALA A 152 11.35 -1.43 5.40
C ALA A 152 12.81 -1.51 5.90
N GLY A 153 13.06 -1.32 7.20
CA GLY A 153 14.36 -1.50 7.81
C GLY A 153 14.87 -2.95 7.73
N ALA A 154 14.02 -3.91 8.06
CA ALA A 154 14.34 -5.33 7.95
C ALA A 154 14.61 -5.75 6.50
N THR A 155 13.80 -5.24 5.56
CA THR A 155 14.00 -5.46 4.13
C THR A 155 15.32 -4.87 3.64
N ASN A 156 15.74 -3.72 4.16
CA ASN A 156 17.05 -3.14 3.88
C ASN A 156 18.19 -4.08 4.31
N LEU A 157 18.13 -4.60 5.54
CA LEU A 157 19.13 -5.55 6.05
C LEU A 157 19.17 -6.84 5.21
N LEU A 158 18.01 -7.39 4.86
CA LEU A 158 17.90 -8.55 3.97
C LEU A 158 18.51 -8.25 2.60
N PHE A 159 18.23 -7.08 2.01
CA PHE A 159 18.79 -6.69 0.72
C PHE A 159 20.31 -6.55 0.77
N GLN A 160 20.85 -5.93 1.83
CA GLN A 160 22.29 -5.80 2.03
C GLN A 160 22.97 -7.15 2.17
N TYR A 161 22.40 -8.07 2.96
CA TYR A 161 22.89 -9.44 3.07
C TYR A 161 22.93 -10.14 1.71
N LEU A 162 21.81 -10.15 0.97
CA LEU A 162 21.74 -10.81 -0.34
C LEU A 162 22.76 -10.21 -1.32
N LYS A 163 22.93 -8.89 -1.29
CA LYS A 163 23.87 -8.19 -2.14
C LYS A 163 25.32 -8.56 -1.81
N GLU A 164 25.68 -8.53 -0.53
CA GLU A 164 27.03 -8.89 -0.06
C GLU A 164 27.40 -10.33 -0.45
N GLN A 165 26.46 -11.28 -0.28
CA GLN A 165 26.73 -12.69 -0.55
C GLN A 165 26.74 -13.04 -2.04
N PHE A 166 25.86 -12.42 -2.85
CA PHE A 166 25.54 -12.94 -4.19
C PHE A 166 25.75 -11.95 -5.35
N GLU A 167 25.90 -10.64 -5.10
CA GLU A 167 26.04 -9.65 -6.20
C GLU A 167 27.29 -9.87 -7.04
N SER A 168 28.41 -10.30 -6.43
CA SER A 168 29.66 -10.57 -7.14
C SER A 168 29.56 -11.73 -8.13
N GLN A 169 28.68 -12.70 -7.85
CA GLN A 169 28.47 -13.90 -8.65
C GLN A 169 27.48 -13.63 -9.78
N GLU A 170 26.42 -12.87 -9.51
CA GLU A 170 25.41 -12.52 -10.51
C GLU A 170 24.92 -11.06 -10.37
N PRO A 171 25.70 -10.07 -10.87
CA PRO A 171 25.41 -8.65 -10.69
C PRO A 171 24.05 -8.23 -11.27
N GLU A 172 23.63 -8.85 -12.38
CA GLU A 172 22.41 -8.48 -13.11
C GLU A 172 21.13 -8.74 -12.30
N ALA A 173 21.17 -9.67 -11.35
CA ALA A 173 20.04 -9.93 -10.46
C ALA A 173 19.71 -8.72 -9.57
N PHE A 174 20.72 -7.89 -9.28
CA PHE A 174 20.64 -6.72 -8.40
C PHE A 174 20.45 -5.41 -9.16
N TRP A 175 20.30 -5.45 -10.50
CA TRP A 175 19.97 -4.26 -11.27
C TRP A 175 18.49 -3.91 -11.12
N PRO A 176 18.15 -2.64 -10.84
CA PRO A 176 16.76 -2.18 -10.86
C PRO A 176 16.11 -2.46 -12.21
N LYS A 177 14.87 -2.94 -12.18
CA LYS A 177 14.06 -3.19 -13.37
C LYS A 177 12.78 -2.35 -13.31
N PRO A 178 12.24 -1.91 -14.45
CA PRO A 178 10.99 -1.16 -14.48
C PRO A 178 9.86 -1.87 -13.72
N LEU A 179 9.19 -1.15 -12.82
CA LEU A 179 8.02 -1.67 -12.11
C LEU A 179 6.78 -1.48 -12.99
N LEU A 180 6.40 -2.57 -13.66
CA LEU A 180 5.29 -2.59 -14.60
C LEU A 180 3.97 -2.94 -13.89
N TYR A 181 3.21 -1.90 -13.55
CA TYR A 181 1.84 -2.03 -13.05
C TYR A 181 0.91 -1.06 -13.79
N LYS A 182 -0.16 -1.59 -14.40
CA LYS A 182 -1.14 -0.80 -15.15
C LYS A 182 -2.27 -0.36 -14.22
N VAL A 183 -2.44 0.95 -14.12
CA VAL A 183 -3.48 1.57 -13.29
C VAL A 183 -4.54 2.23 -14.16
N LYS A 184 -5.81 2.06 -13.78
CA LYS A 184 -6.90 2.88 -14.31
C LYS A 184 -7.22 3.98 -13.31
N LYS A 185 -7.20 5.24 -13.77
CA LYS A 185 -7.59 6.39 -12.94
C LYS A 185 -9.02 6.22 -12.44
N GLN A 186 -9.22 6.41 -11.14
CA GLN A 186 -10.52 6.44 -10.51
C GLN A 186 -10.84 7.88 -10.11
N GLY A 187 -11.97 8.40 -10.59
CA GLY A 187 -12.44 9.73 -10.22
C GLY A 187 -13.34 9.68 -8.97
N PRO A 188 -13.51 10.82 -8.29
CA PRO A 188 -14.41 10.91 -7.13
C PRO A 188 -15.85 10.61 -7.53
N ALA A 189 -16.59 10.03 -6.59
CA ALA A 189 -18.02 9.79 -6.73
C ALA A 189 -18.75 11.11 -7.02
N SER A 190 -19.68 11.07 -7.96
CA SER A 190 -20.50 12.25 -8.25
C SER A 190 -21.42 12.59 -7.07
N ALA A 191 -21.82 13.86 -6.96
CA ALA A 191 -22.78 14.30 -5.94
C ALA A 191 -24.08 13.46 -5.95
N ARG A 192 -24.50 13.03 -7.14
CA ARG A 192 -25.65 12.14 -7.34
C ARG A 192 -25.42 10.76 -6.73
N GLN A 193 -24.28 10.14 -6.99
CA GLN A 193 -23.94 8.82 -6.45
C GLN A 193 -23.86 8.87 -4.93
N LYS A 194 -23.20 9.89 -4.37
CA LYS A 194 -23.10 10.10 -2.92
C LYS A 194 -24.48 10.27 -2.29
N LYS A 195 -25.32 11.13 -2.86
CA LYS A 195 -26.70 11.36 -2.39
C LYS A 195 -27.54 10.08 -2.41
N TYR A 196 -27.53 9.35 -3.53
CA TYR A 196 -28.29 8.11 -3.67
C TYR A 196 -27.84 7.05 -2.67
N LEU A 197 -26.52 6.84 -2.54
CA LEU A 197 -25.96 5.90 -1.58
C LEU A 197 -26.35 6.27 -0.15
N LYS A 198 -26.28 7.56 0.20
CA LYS A 198 -26.68 8.04 1.53
C LYS A 198 -28.16 7.76 1.82
N GLU A 199 -29.06 8.16 0.91
CA GLU A 199 -30.50 7.92 1.06
C GLU A 199 -30.83 6.43 1.20
N LEU A 200 -30.13 5.59 0.44
CA LEU A 200 -30.30 4.14 0.48
C LEU A 200 -29.80 3.54 1.81
N ALA A 201 -28.65 4.00 2.31
CA ALA A 201 -28.10 3.58 3.59
C ALA A 201 -28.99 4.02 4.76
N ASP A 202 -29.44 5.28 4.77
CA ASP A 202 -30.34 5.84 5.78
C ASP A 202 -31.67 5.05 5.82
N TRP A 203 -32.25 4.74 4.67
CA TRP A 203 -33.50 3.96 4.56
C TRP A 203 -33.38 2.57 5.19
N HIS A 204 -32.28 1.87 4.91
CA HIS A 204 -32.02 0.54 5.43
C HIS A 204 -31.33 0.54 6.80
N LYS A 205 -31.07 1.71 7.39
CA LYS A 205 -30.35 1.91 8.66
C LYS A 205 -28.97 1.24 8.67
N ILE A 206 -28.25 1.37 7.57
CA ILE A 206 -26.92 0.79 7.37
C ILE A 206 -25.87 1.84 7.70
N ASP A 207 -24.94 1.50 8.60
CA ASP A 207 -23.68 2.24 8.72
C ASP A 207 -22.76 1.84 7.56
N LEU A 208 -22.27 2.85 6.83
CA LEU A 208 -21.42 2.63 5.68
C LEU A 208 -19.96 2.36 6.09
N ASN A 209 -19.57 2.74 7.32
CA ASN A 209 -18.19 2.64 7.83
C ASN A 209 -17.15 3.28 6.90
N VAL A 210 -17.55 4.27 6.09
CA VAL A 210 -16.70 4.99 5.14
C VAL A 210 -17.22 6.41 4.95
N GLU A 211 -16.30 7.37 4.86
CA GLU A 211 -16.65 8.76 4.57
C GLU A 211 -17.07 8.90 3.11
N LEU A 212 -18.32 9.32 2.87
CA LEU A 212 -18.89 9.45 1.51
C LEU A 212 -18.05 10.30 0.57
N ASP A 213 -17.37 11.32 1.09
CA ASP A 213 -16.57 12.23 0.27
C ASP A 213 -15.27 11.63 -0.24
N SER A 214 -14.76 10.59 0.44
CA SER A 214 -13.58 9.83 0.04
C SER A 214 -13.84 8.82 -1.08
N LEU A 215 -15.10 8.54 -1.40
CA LEU A 215 -15.45 7.47 -2.34
C LEU A 215 -15.12 7.84 -3.78
N THR A 216 -14.53 6.88 -4.50
CA THR A 216 -14.50 6.89 -5.96
C THR A 216 -15.87 6.52 -6.54
N ARG A 217 -16.08 6.83 -7.84
CA ARG A 217 -17.31 6.41 -8.56
C ARG A 217 -17.54 4.90 -8.49
N ASN A 218 -16.46 4.12 -8.59
CA ASN A 218 -16.56 2.66 -8.60
C ASN A 218 -16.93 2.12 -7.21
N GLU A 219 -16.34 2.67 -6.15
CA GLU A 219 -16.68 2.27 -4.77
C GLU A 219 -18.13 2.62 -4.45
N ALA A 220 -18.57 3.84 -4.76
CA ALA A 220 -19.95 4.26 -4.52
C ALA A 220 -20.96 3.34 -5.23
N SER A 221 -20.73 3.01 -6.51
CA SER A 221 -21.56 2.05 -7.24
C SER A 221 -21.52 0.65 -6.64
N ARG A 222 -20.33 0.14 -6.29
CA ARG A 222 -20.18 -1.20 -5.70
C ARG A 222 -20.91 -1.34 -4.36
N ILE A 223 -20.79 -0.33 -3.49
CA ILE A 223 -21.48 -0.32 -2.19
C ILE A 223 -22.99 -0.27 -2.42
N THR A 224 -23.45 0.61 -3.32
CA THR A 224 -24.86 0.71 -3.71
C THR A 224 -25.41 -0.64 -4.19
N ASP A 225 -24.72 -1.29 -5.13
CA ASP A 225 -25.11 -2.59 -5.68
C ASP A 225 -25.17 -3.67 -4.61
N LYS A 226 -24.25 -3.64 -3.64
CA LYS A 226 -24.23 -4.56 -2.49
C LYS A 226 -25.47 -4.37 -1.62
N ILE A 227 -25.83 -3.12 -1.31
CA ILE A 227 -27.04 -2.81 -0.51
C ILE A 227 -28.30 -3.23 -1.28
N LEU A 228 -28.41 -2.87 -2.56
CA LEU A 228 -29.57 -3.25 -3.39
C LEU A 228 -29.75 -4.75 -3.50
N ARG A 229 -28.65 -5.51 -3.62
CA ARG A 229 -28.70 -6.98 -3.68
C ARG A 229 -29.18 -7.60 -2.36
N ALA A 230 -28.79 -7.02 -1.23
CA ALA A 230 -29.11 -7.55 0.08
C ALA A 230 -30.50 -7.13 0.60
N TYR A 231 -30.92 -5.89 0.32
CA TYR A 231 -32.10 -5.28 0.95
C TYR A 231 -33.15 -4.77 -0.04
N GLY A 232 -32.86 -4.80 -1.35
CA GLY A 232 -33.76 -4.29 -2.38
C GLY A 232 -33.78 -2.76 -2.48
N LYS A 233 -34.63 -2.25 -3.39
CA LYS A 233 -34.82 -0.82 -3.61
C LYS A 233 -35.61 -0.19 -2.47
N SER A 234 -35.27 1.04 -2.10
CA SER A 234 -36.12 1.89 -1.26
C SER A 234 -37.34 2.38 -2.05
N SER A 235 -38.54 2.23 -1.50
CA SER A 235 -39.83 2.53 -2.16
C SER A 235 -40.03 4.00 -2.56
N GLY A 236 -39.14 4.91 -2.12
CA GLY A 236 -39.24 6.37 -2.36
C GLY A 236 -38.11 6.99 -3.19
N VAL A 237 -37.05 6.27 -3.56
CA VAL A 237 -35.90 6.86 -4.25
C VAL A 237 -36.00 6.58 -5.75
N ARG A 238 -36.38 7.61 -6.52
CA ARG A 238 -36.54 7.50 -7.97
C ARG A 238 -35.18 7.32 -8.65
N GLU A 239 -35.02 6.20 -9.36
CA GLU A 239 -33.98 6.02 -10.38
C GLU A 239 -34.12 7.14 -11.41
N GLY A 240 -33.24 8.12 -11.37
CA GLY A 240 -32.77 8.65 -12.64
C GLY A 240 -31.58 7.79 -13.04
N ARG A 241 -31.64 7.22 -14.24
CA ARG A 241 -30.67 6.23 -14.76
C ARG A 241 -29.21 6.62 -14.47
N LEU A 242 -28.46 5.62 -13.99
CA LEU A 242 -27.00 5.59 -13.80
C LEU A 242 -26.26 5.92 -15.09
#